data_AF-A0A927GVT8-F1
#
_entry.id   AF-A0A927GVT8-F1
#
_cell.length_a   1.000
_cell.length_b   1.000
_cell.length_c   1.000
_cell.angle_alpha   90.00
_cell.angle_beta   90.00
_cell.angle_gamma   90.00
#
_symmetry.space_group_name_H-M   'P 1'
#
loop_
_entity.id
_entity.type
_entity.pdbx_description
1 polymer ?
#
loop_
_entity_poly.entity_id
_entity_poly.type
_entity_poly.pdbx_seq_one_letter_code
_entity_poly.pdbx_strand_id
1 'polypeptide(L)'
;MTVAISFSACASRPVVSPADFEVDNNKIIRQDWQSVFLGGNKVGYRQLTQWRQNKDILSRESVHLTFEQPGAPLRQSITTLDAREAENGEPRSITKRLLGDSTNQTLRAWREAGSWWLESDLHPGQRQKFVIPNDFLMRVGVQRVLSSQQGDVRELNYHDWSFSAQRFQAMRLSLKRVEPQALAEILRSRPELVVDAKKIFWLGERRNLDTAGAGSTLVLLDQTFHPLHEISPTGGDEMVLLGSTEQDATGWFSPSTHVYRQLIRSPYRISDSALKGKIRYQLSGEFNVSPPSTFEQKADQTETGWTITVCEDCGDEPAPTDAELSAALTANYWLPLNHPEIKAVIAETLPERQLSAESVMWRLTHFVERRITTPSYAGYGTALEGLRSGEGDCTEHALLLAALGRAAGVPTRVVFGVAYNNERFLGRRFLFVPHAWVQAWTGEHWQSFDSGLGEFNAGYIALGLSDGRQEDVLRINAELHKISIDSAVQLKSRQ
;
A
#
# COMPACT_ATOMS: atom_id res chain seq x y z
N MET A 1 55.05 18.51 -9.07
CA MET A 1 54.70 17.52 -8.02
C MET A 1 53.30 17.85 -7.56
N THR A 2 52.31 17.20 -8.17
CA THR A 2 50.89 17.48 -7.93
C THR A 2 50.29 16.23 -7.34
N VAL A 3 49.93 16.29 -6.07
CA VAL A 3 49.35 15.19 -5.30
C VAL A 3 47.91 15.00 -5.77
N ALA A 4 47.65 13.90 -6.46
CA ALA A 4 46.30 13.47 -6.81
C ALA A 4 45.64 12.86 -5.56
N ILE A 5 44.67 13.58 -5.00
CA ILE A 5 43.80 13.08 -3.94
C ILE A 5 42.76 12.19 -4.62
N SER A 6 42.92 10.88 -4.44
CA SER A 6 41.94 9.89 -4.88
C SER A 6 40.74 9.96 -3.93
N PHE A 7 39.62 10.50 -4.39
CA PHE A 7 38.34 10.39 -3.71
C PHE A 7 37.89 8.93 -3.77
N SER A 8 38.16 8.19 -2.69
CA SER A 8 37.59 6.86 -2.48
C SER A 8 36.09 7.05 -2.22
N ALA A 9 35.27 6.85 -3.24
CA ALA A 9 33.84 6.71 -3.10
C ALA A 9 33.57 5.54 -2.14
N CYS A 10 33.10 5.83 -0.92
CA CYS A 10 32.53 4.81 -0.06
C CYS A 10 31.29 4.26 -0.76
N ALA A 11 31.44 3.17 -1.51
CA ALA A 11 30.32 2.38 -1.97
C ALA A 11 29.54 1.93 -0.73
N SER A 12 28.34 2.47 -0.56
CA SER A 12 27.39 2.03 0.46
C SER A 12 27.21 0.52 0.32
N ARG A 13 27.55 -0.26 1.35
CA ARG A 13 27.24 -1.69 1.37
C ARG A 13 25.73 -1.86 1.22
N PRO A 14 25.26 -2.80 0.38
CA PRO A 14 23.83 -3.06 0.29
C PRO A 14 23.29 -3.51 1.66
N VAL A 15 22.08 -3.06 1.98
CA VAL A 15 21.38 -3.35 3.25
C VAL A 15 21.30 -4.86 3.53
N VAL A 16 21.23 -5.66 2.46
CA VAL A 16 21.36 -7.13 2.47
C VAL A 16 22.18 -7.56 1.26
N SER A 17 23.12 -8.48 1.44
CA SER A 17 23.79 -9.10 0.30
C SER A 17 22.88 -10.16 -0.31
N PRO A 18 22.72 -10.25 -1.65
CA PRO A 18 22.01 -11.36 -2.29
C PRO A 18 22.49 -12.75 -1.83
N ALA A 19 23.76 -12.87 -1.41
CA ALA A 19 24.34 -14.09 -0.87
C ALA A 19 23.77 -14.52 0.51
N ASP A 20 23.19 -13.60 1.29
CA ASP A 20 22.69 -13.89 2.65
C ASP A 20 21.47 -14.83 2.65
N PHE A 21 20.79 -14.94 1.49
CA PHE A 21 19.62 -15.78 1.25
C PHE A 21 19.74 -16.56 -0.07
N GLU A 22 20.95 -16.98 -0.44
CA GLU A 22 21.11 -17.91 -1.55
C GLU A 22 20.46 -19.27 -1.19
N VAL A 23 19.60 -19.76 -2.08
CA VAL A 23 18.87 -21.01 -1.86
C VAL A 23 19.83 -22.18 -2.11
N ASP A 24 20.10 -22.96 -1.07
CA ASP A 24 20.83 -24.22 -1.19
C ASP A 24 19.85 -25.32 -1.60
N ASN A 25 19.82 -25.65 -2.90
CA ASN A 25 18.91 -26.65 -3.47
C ASN A 25 19.04 -28.04 -2.81
N ASN A 26 20.20 -28.37 -2.24
CA ASN A 26 20.42 -29.65 -1.56
C ASN A 26 19.89 -29.67 -0.11
N LYS A 27 19.46 -28.52 0.42
CA LYS A 27 18.95 -28.36 1.78
C LYS A 27 17.51 -27.85 1.85
N ILE A 28 16.79 -27.87 0.73
CA ILE A 28 15.37 -27.53 0.68
C ILE A 28 14.60 -28.51 1.57
N ILE A 29 13.91 -27.95 2.57
CA ILE A 29 12.98 -28.66 3.44
C ILE A 29 11.65 -28.82 2.71
N ARG A 30 11.21 -27.74 2.05
CA ARG A 30 9.90 -27.65 1.41
C ARG A 30 9.88 -26.57 0.34
N GLN A 31 9.12 -26.83 -0.71
CA GLN A 31 8.80 -25.86 -1.74
C GLN A 31 7.35 -26.03 -2.18
N ASP A 32 6.61 -24.92 -2.20
CA ASP A 32 5.20 -24.89 -2.58
C ASP A 32 4.95 -23.78 -3.60
N TRP A 33 3.95 -24.00 -4.44
CA TRP A 33 3.52 -23.07 -5.48
C TRP A 33 2.04 -22.78 -5.33
N GLN A 34 1.67 -21.51 -5.52
CA GLN A 34 0.30 -21.04 -5.46
C GLN A 34 0.00 -20.15 -6.65
N SER A 35 -1.13 -20.38 -7.32
CA SER A 35 -1.67 -19.42 -8.29
C SER A 35 -2.31 -18.26 -7.53
N VAL A 36 -2.07 -17.03 -7.98
CA VAL A 36 -2.63 -15.81 -7.38
C VAL A 36 -3.77 -15.31 -8.26
N PHE A 37 -4.93 -15.10 -7.65
CA PHE A 37 -6.10 -14.51 -8.29
C PHE A 37 -6.53 -13.24 -7.56
N LEU A 38 -7.06 -12.28 -8.31
CA LEU A 38 -7.65 -11.04 -7.77
C LEU A 38 -9.00 -10.78 -8.45
N GLY A 39 -10.08 -10.84 -7.67
CA GLY A 39 -11.47 -10.75 -8.16
C GLY A 39 -11.73 -11.77 -9.28
N GLY A 40 -11.39 -13.04 -9.01
CA GLY A 40 -11.61 -14.18 -9.91
C GLY A 40 -10.63 -14.32 -11.09
N ASN A 41 -9.82 -13.31 -11.39
CA ASN A 41 -8.87 -13.35 -12.51
C ASN A 41 -7.48 -13.74 -12.02
N LYS A 42 -6.79 -14.65 -12.73
CA LYS A 42 -5.39 -14.98 -12.43
C LYS A 42 -4.55 -13.74 -12.72
N VAL A 43 -3.73 -13.35 -11.74
CA VAL A 43 -2.84 -12.19 -11.82
C VAL A 43 -1.38 -12.57 -11.60
N GLY A 44 -1.08 -13.82 -11.26
CA GLY A 44 0.28 -14.30 -11.15
C GLY A 44 0.41 -15.54 -10.27
N TYR A 45 1.50 -15.62 -9.52
CA TYR A 45 1.78 -16.75 -8.63
C TYR A 45 2.61 -16.35 -7.42
N ARG A 46 2.59 -17.22 -6.41
CA ARG A 46 3.47 -17.17 -5.23
C ARG A 46 4.28 -18.45 -5.16
N GLN A 47 5.57 -18.31 -4.91
CA GLN A 47 6.48 -19.40 -4.60
C GLN A 47 6.92 -19.30 -3.14
N LEU A 48 6.82 -20.40 -2.39
CA LEU A 48 7.27 -20.51 -1.01
C LEU A 48 8.39 -21.54 -0.95
N THR A 49 9.56 -21.17 -0.45
CA THR A 49 10.70 -22.09 -0.30
C THR A 49 11.23 -22.01 1.12
N GLN A 50 11.47 -23.15 1.76
CA GLN A 50 12.12 -23.25 3.06
C GLN A 50 13.33 -24.17 2.96
N TRP A 51 14.46 -23.76 3.52
CA TRP A 51 15.70 -24.55 3.51
C TRP A 51 16.48 -24.40 4.81
N ARG A 52 17.32 -25.38 5.13
CA ARG A 52 18.22 -25.30 6.29
C ARG A 52 19.53 -24.64 5.90
N GLN A 53 20.00 -23.73 6.73
CA GLN A 53 21.36 -23.19 6.65
C GLN A 53 21.95 -23.14 8.06
N ASN A 54 23.02 -23.90 8.29
CA ASN A 54 23.60 -24.06 9.63
C ASN A 54 22.56 -24.58 10.64
N LYS A 55 22.26 -23.82 11.70
CA LYS A 55 21.24 -24.12 12.74
C LYS A 55 19.95 -23.30 12.56
N ASP A 56 19.81 -22.63 11.42
CA ASP A 56 18.68 -21.78 11.10
C ASP A 56 17.81 -22.41 10.00
N ILE A 57 16.54 -22.07 10.03
CA ILE A 57 15.59 -22.29 8.95
C ILE A 57 15.43 -20.94 8.22
N LEU A 58 15.72 -20.95 6.93
CA LEU A 58 15.48 -19.81 6.06
C LEU A 58 14.20 -20.07 5.27
N SER A 59 13.47 -19.02 5.00
CA SER A 59 12.29 -19.06 4.16
C SER A 59 12.28 -17.89 3.18
N ARG A 60 11.83 -18.15 1.96
CA ARG A 60 11.61 -17.18 0.90
C ARG A 60 10.17 -17.31 0.42
N GLU A 61 9.47 -16.20 0.41
CA GLU A 61 8.20 -16.02 -0.26
C GLU A 61 8.40 -15.04 -1.41
N SER A 62 8.11 -15.47 -2.65
CA SER A 62 8.17 -14.61 -3.82
C SER A 62 6.78 -14.55 -4.45
N VAL A 63 6.18 -13.36 -4.48
CA VAL A 63 4.91 -13.10 -5.15
C VAL A 63 5.19 -12.36 -6.45
N HIS A 64 4.83 -12.99 -7.56
CA HIS A 64 4.97 -12.46 -8.91
C HIS A 64 3.59 -12.06 -9.40
N LEU A 65 3.38 -10.78 -9.66
CA LEU A 65 2.14 -10.23 -10.20
C LEU A 65 2.40 -9.64 -11.58
N THR A 66 1.50 -9.89 -12.51
CA THR A 66 1.50 -9.31 -13.85
C THR A 66 0.22 -8.52 -14.05
N PHE A 67 0.37 -7.26 -14.43
CA PHE A 67 -0.74 -6.36 -14.71
C PHE A 67 -0.68 -5.87 -16.15
N GLU A 68 -1.85 -5.64 -16.75
CA GLU A 68 -1.98 -5.04 -18.06
C GLU A 68 -2.77 -3.74 -17.94
N GLN A 69 -2.37 -2.73 -18.70
CA GLN A 69 -3.21 -1.55 -18.92
C GLN A 69 -3.63 -1.46 -20.37
N PRO A 70 -4.83 -0.93 -20.66
CA PRO A 70 -5.21 -0.68 -22.04
C PRO A 70 -4.22 0.26 -22.74
N GLY A 71 -3.59 -0.24 -23.80
CA GLY A 71 -2.64 0.53 -24.59
C GLY A 71 -1.20 0.59 -24.03
N ALA A 72 -0.90 -0.12 -22.93
CA ALA A 72 0.44 -0.21 -22.37
C ALA A 72 0.97 -1.66 -22.41
N PRO A 73 2.30 -1.87 -22.40
CA PRO A 73 2.87 -3.22 -22.28
C PRO A 73 2.54 -3.85 -20.93
N LEU A 74 2.63 -5.18 -20.86
CA LEU A 74 2.53 -5.91 -19.59
C LEU A 74 3.62 -5.43 -18.63
N ARG A 75 3.23 -5.22 -17.37
CA ARG A 75 4.12 -4.81 -16.29
C ARG A 75 4.17 -5.91 -15.24
N GLN A 76 5.35 -6.17 -14.69
CA GLN A 76 5.55 -7.17 -13.65
C GLN A 76 6.01 -6.53 -12.35
N SER A 77 5.55 -7.10 -11.24
CA SER A 77 5.97 -6.75 -9.89
C SER A 77 6.29 -8.02 -9.12
N ILE A 78 7.48 -8.04 -8.50
CA ILE A 78 7.98 -9.15 -7.72
C ILE A 78 8.20 -8.66 -6.30
N THR A 79 7.41 -9.17 -5.37
CA THR A 79 7.65 -8.96 -3.94
C THR A 79 8.29 -10.20 -3.35
N THR A 80 9.50 -10.08 -2.82
CA THR A 80 10.21 -11.13 -2.11
C THR A 80 10.27 -10.83 -0.62
N LEU A 81 9.91 -11.80 0.20
CA LEU A 81 10.07 -11.79 1.65
C LEU A 81 11.02 -12.91 2.06
N ASP A 82 12.19 -12.54 2.55
CA ASP A 82 13.22 -13.44 3.04
C ASP A 82 13.27 -13.40 4.56
N ALA A 83 12.99 -14.51 5.23
CA ALA A 83 13.03 -14.62 6.69
C ALA A 83 14.03 -15.68 7.16
N ARG A 84 14.63 -15.43 8.33
CA ARG A 84 15.56 -16.33 9.02
C ARG A 84 15.07 -16.54 10.44
N GLU A 85 14.88 -17.79 10.81
CA GLU A 85 14.42 -18.23 12.13
C GLU A 85 15.36 -19.31 12.66
N ALA A 86 15.57 -19.37 13.97
CA ALA A 86 16.20 -20.55 14.57
C ALA A 86 15.28 -21.77 14.44
N GLU A 87 15.80 -22.99 14.57
CA GLU A 87 14.99 -24.23 14.46
C GLU A 87 13.79 -24.30 15.44
N ASN A 88 13.89 -23.62 16.58
CA ASN A 88 12.83 -23.49 17.58
C ASN A 88 11.78 -22.41 17.25
N GLY A 89 11.93 -21.69 16.13
CA GLY A 89 11.02 -20.63 15.68
C GLY A 89 11.36 -19.23 16.22
N GLU A 90 12.50 -19.04 16.87
CA GLU A 90 12.94 -17.71 17.32
C GLU A 90 13.32 -16.82 16.12
N PRO A 91 12.70 -15.64 15.93
CA PRO A 91 13.01 -14.75 14.81
C PRO A 91 14.44 -14.17 14.85
N ARG A 92 15.14 -14.17 13.70
CA ARG A 92 16.48 -13.58 13.51
C ARG A 92 16.49 -12.37 12.59
N SER A 93 15.87 -12.47 11.42
CA SER A 93 15.77 -11.37 10.46
C SER A 93 14.64 -11.59 9.47
N ILE A 94 14.09 -10.49 8.94
CA ILE A 94 13.14 -10.49 7.83
C ILE A 94 13.50 -9.36 6.85
N THR A 95 13.46 -9.64 5.56
CA THR A 95 13.79 -8.68 4.51
C THR A 95 12.69 -8.70 3.46
N LYS A 96 12.06 -7.55 3.21
CA LYS A 96 11.17 -7.35 2.06
C LYS A 96 11.95 -6.67 0.95
N ARG A 97 11.84 -7.23 -0.25
CA ARG A 97 12.29 -6.62 -1.50
C ARG A 97 11.09 -6.48 -2.41
N LEU A 98 10.84 -5.28 -2.90
CA LEU A 98 9.92 -5.04 -4.01
C LEU A 98 10.78 -4.72 -5.23
N LEU A 99 10.62 -5.51 -6.28
CA LEU A 99 11.24 -5.27 -7.58
C LEU A 99 10.13 -5.13 -8.60
N GLY A 100 9.97 -3.94 -9.15
CA GLY A 100 9.09 -3.64 -10.26
C GLY A 100 9.79 -2.75 -11.27
N ASP A 101 9.17 -2.58 -12.42
CA ASP A 101 9.75 -1.79 -13.52
C ASP A 101 10.11 -0.35 -13.11
N SER A 102 9.34 0.24 -12.19
CA SER A 102 9.50 1.63 -11.74
C SER A 102 9.73 1.79 -10.23
N THR A 103 9.83 0.68 -9.47
CA THR A 103 9.86 0.71 -8.01
C THR A 103 10.75 -0.41 -7.49
N ASN A 104 11.80 -0.04 -6.76
CA ASN A 104 12.78 -0.96 -6.20
C ASN A 104 13.04 -0.57 -4.73
N GLN A 105 12.44 -1.32 -3.81
CA GLN A 105 12.55 -1.08 -2.37
C GLN A 105 13.16 -2.29 -1.68
N THR A 106 14.06 -2.04 -0.74
CA THR A 106 14.55 -3.04 0.20
C THR A 106 14.40 -2.53 1.62
N LEU A 107 13.62 -3.26 2.42
CA LEU A 107 13.51 -3.03 3.86
C LEU A 107 13.97 -4.29 4.59
N ARG A 108 14.95 -4.14 5.48
CA ARG A 108 15.48 -5.22 6.31
C ARG A 108 15.23 -4.92 7.77
N ALA A 109 14.64 -5.88 8.47
CA ALA A 109 14.63 -5.91 9.92
C ALA A 109 15.50 -7.08 10.42
N TRP A 110 16.35 -6.87 11.43
CA TRP A 110 17.15 -7.96 12.02
C TRP A 110 17.40 -7.75 13.51
N ARG A 111 17.70 -8.84 14.21
CA ARG A 111 18.04 -8.83 15.62
C ARG A 111 19.56 -8.77 15.85
N GLU A 112 20.00 -7.83 16.66
CA GLU A 112 21.38 -7.68 17.11
C GLU A 112 21.40 -7.22 18.58
N ALA A 113 22.20 -7.89 19.43
CA ALA A 113 22.31 -7.57 20.87
C ALA A 113 20.97 -7.42 21.62
N GLY A 114 19.98 -8.28 21.29
CA GLY A 114 18.67 -8.28 21.93
C GLY A 114 17.68 -7.20 21.43
N SER A 115 18.07 -6.37 20.45
CA SER A 115 17.20 -5.36 19.84
C SER A 115 16.94 -5.67 18.36
N TRP A 116 15.79 -5.24 17.82
CA TRP A 116 15.58 -5.24 16.37
C TRP A 116 15.92 -3.87 15.78
N TRP A 117 16.57 -3.94 14.64
CA TRP A 117 16.95 -2.81 13.82
C TRP A 117 16.23 -2.90 12.49
N LEU A 118 15.71 -1.77 12.03
CA LEU A 118 15.22 -1.58 10.68
C LEU A 118 16.22 -0.73 9.90
N GLU A 119 16.50 -1.15 8.67
CA GLU A 119 17.25 -0.38 7.70
C GLU A 119 16.56 -0.50 6.35
N SER A 120 16.55 0.61 5.60
CA SER A 120 16.07 0.62 4.23
C SER A 120 17.16 1.13 3.29
N ASP A 121 17.03 0.77 2.02
CA ASP A 121 17.88 1.25 0.93
C ASP A 121 17.77 2.76 0.67
N LEU A 122 16.69 3.40 1.10
CA LEU A 122 16.51 4.86 1.01
C LEU A 122 17.39 5.63 2.00
N HIS A 123 17.79 5.00 3.12
CA HIS A 123 18.69 5.61 4.11
C HIS A 123 19.80 4.62 4.54
N PRO A 124 20.74 4.29 3.63
CA PRO A 124 21.83 3.37 3.95
C PRO A 124 22.60 3.85 5.17
N GLY A 125 22.71 3.02 6.21
CA GLY A 125 23.41 3.32 7.46
C GLY A 125 22.58 4.04 8.53
N GLN A 126 21.35 4.47 8.26
CA GLN A 126 20.45 5.03 9.28
C GLN A 126 19.55 3.93 9.83
N ARG A 127 19.89 3.44 11.03
CA ARG A 127 19.14 2.34 11.67
C ARG A 127 18.09 2.89 12.63
N GLN A 128 16.87 2.41 12.50
CA GLN A 128 15.81 2.67 13.48
C GLN A 128 15.70 1.50 14.45
N LYS A 129 15.69 1.79 15.75
CA LYS A 129 15.54 0.78 16.80
C LYS A 129 14.06 0.58 17.13
N PHE A 130 13.61 -0.67 17.19
CA PHE A 130 12.26 -1.04 17.62
C PHE A 130 12.28 -1.91 18.88
N VAL A 131 11.27 -1.74 19.72
CA VAL A 131 10.99 -2.62 20.86
C VAL A 131 10.20 -3.82 20.35
N ILE A 132 10.67 -5.03 20.67
CA ILE A 132 10.05 -6.28 20.20
C ILE A 132 8.95 -6.69 21.18
N PRO A 133 7.74 -6.99 20.69
CA PRO A 133 6.77 -7.75 21.47
C PRO A 133 7.33 -9.14 21.79
N ASN A 134 7.11 -9.64 23.01
CA ASN A 134 7.60 -10.96 23.43
C ASN A 134 7.01 -12.12 22.61
N ASP A 135 5.87 -11.88 21.98
CA ASP A 135 5.08 -12.78 21.15
C ASP A 135 5.21 -12.47 19.65
N PHE A 136 6.28 -11.79 19.23
CA PHE A 136 6.62 -11.67 17.81
C PHE A 136 6.98 -13.05 17.24
N LEU A 137 6.23 -13.50 16.23
CA LEU A 137 6.44 -14.78 15.57
C LEU A 137 6.49 -14.59 14.06
N MET A 138 7.42 -15.32 13.43
CA MET A 138 7.42 -15.53 11.98
C MET A 138 6.89 -16.94 11.67
N ARG A 139 6.93 -17.36 10.40
CA ARG A 139 6.22 -18.56 9.92
C ARG A 139 6.60 -19.83 10.68
N VAL A 140 7.88 -20.08 10.92
CA VAL A 140 8.33 -21.27 11.67
C VAL A 140 7.86 -21.16 13.12
N GLY A 141 8.01 -19.99 13.75
CA GLY A 141 7.51 -19.72 15.11
C GLY A 141 6.03 -20.04 15.27
N VAL A 142 5.17 -19.54 14.36
CA VAL A 142 3.73 -19.83 14.35
C VAL A 142 3.47 -21.34 14.27
N GLN A 143 4.15 -22.05 13.36
CA GLN A 143 3.99 -23.51 13.22
C GLN A 143 4.41 -24.26 14.50
N ARG A 144 5.50 -23.83 15.15
CA ARG A 144 5.99 -24.44 16.40
C ARG A 144 4.98 -24.28 17.53
N VAL A 145 4.44 -23.08 17.70
CA VAL A 145 3.44 -22.81 18.74
C VAL A 145 2.18 -23.62 18.49
N LEU A 146 1.64 -23.63 17.27
CA LEU A 146 0.43 -24.39 16.93
C LEU A 146 0.62 -25.90 17.10
N SER A 147 1.80 -26.42 16.74
CA SER A 147 2.14 -27.84 16.90
C SER A 147 2.26 -28.29 18.35
N SER A 148 2.59 -27.35 19.26
CA SER A 148 2.68 -27.65 20.70
C SER A 148 1.31 -27.72 21.39
N GLN A 149 0.27 -27.14 20.78
CA GLN A 149 -1.08 -27.14 21.31
C GLN A 149 -1.81 -28.46 20.99
N GLN A 150 -2.73 -28.87 21.88
CA GLN A 150 -3.53 -30.09 21.75
C GLN A 150 -5.00 -29.78 21.40
N GLY A 151 -5.74 -30.81 20.95
CA GLY A 151 -7.18 -30.74 20.63
C GLY A 151 -7.49 -30.52 19.15
N ASP A 152 -8.73 -30.17 18.83
CA ASP A 152 -9.20 -29.90 17.45
C ASP A 152 -9.42 -28.41 17.15
N VAL A 153 -9.14 -27.53 18.11
CA VAL A 153 -9.17 -26.08 17.96
C VAL A 153 -7.81 -25.52 18.35
N ARG A 154 -7.28 -24.54 17.61
CA ARG A 154 -6.04 -23.83 17.92
C ARG A 154 -6.30 -22.34 17.93
N GLU A 155 -5.74 -21.66 18.91
CA GLU A 155 -5.82 -20.21 19.01
C GLU A 155 -4.43 -19.67 19.26
N LEU A 156 -4.07 -18.61 18.54
CA LEU A 156 -2.78 -17.95 18.69
C LEU A 156 -2.96 -16.44 18.52
N ASN A 157 -2.66 -15.71 19.58
CA ASN A 157 -2.39 -14.28 19.50
C ASN A 157 -0.87 -14.09 19.40
N TYR A 158 -0.43 -13.28 18.46
CA TYR A 158 0.98 -13.03 18.22
C TYR A 158 1.15 -11.66 17.56
N HIS A 159 2.36 -11.14 17.56
CA HIS A 159 2.70 -9.97 16.76
C HIS A 159 3.38 -10.40 15.45
N ASP A 160 3.03 -9.74 14.35
CA ASP A 160 3.71 -9.85 13.07
C ASP A 160 4.29 -8.49 12.66
N TRP A 161 5.27 -8.46 11.77
CA TRP A 161 5.86 -7.23 11.25
C TRP A 161 5.13 -6.75 9.99
N SER A 162 4.59 -5.53 10.03
CA SER A 162 3.96 -4.90 8.87
C SER A 162 4.90 -3.93 8.17
N PHE A 163 5.22 -4.20 6.90
CA PHE A 163 6.03 -3.29 6.09
C PHE A 163 5.27 -2.04 5.64
N SER A 164 3.94 -2.13 5.46
CA SER A 164 3.13 -0.97 5.06
C SER A 164 2.97 0.02 6.22
N ALA A 165 2.79 -0.49 7.43
CA ALA A 165 2.63 0.30 8.65
C ALA A 165 3.96 0.60 9.38
N GLN A 166 5.04 -0.11 9.03
CA GLN A 166 6.37 -0.02 9.66
C GLN A 166 6.37 -0.21 11.18
N ARG A 167 5.53 -1.15 11.63
CA ARG A 167 5.37 -1.48 13.05
C ARG A 167 4.94 -2.93 13.21
N PHE A 168 5.09 -3.43 14.43
CA PHE A 168 4.47 -4.68 14.82
C PHE A 168 2.95 -4.50 14.89
N GLN A 169 2.22 -5.51 14.41
CA GLN A 169 0.76 -5.54 14.46
C GLN A 169 0.28 -6.75 15.24
N ALA A 170 -0.70 -6.54 16.11
CA ALA A 170 -1.32 -7.63 16.84
C ALA A 170 -2.21 -8.46 15.90
N MET A 171 -1.98 -9.77 15.90
CA MET A 171 -2.66 -10.73 15.03
C MET A 171 -3.33 -11.80 15.88
N ARG A 172 -4.48 -12.28 15.40
CA ARG A 172 -5.13 -13.48 15.92
C ARG A 172 -5.30 -14.51 14.83
N LEU A 173 -4.89 -15.74 15.10
CA LEU A 173 -5.11 -16.91 14.27
C LEU A 173 -5.97 -17.94 15.03
N SER A 174 -7.14 -18.22 14.49
CA SER A 174 -8.08 -19.20 15.02
C SER A 174 -8.20 -20.35 14.02
N LEU A 175 -7.85 -21.58 14.41
CA LEU A 175 -7.95 -22.77 13.55
C LEU A 175 -8.89 -23.80 14.15
N LYS A 176 -9.60 -24.50 13.29
CA LYS A 176 -10.39 -25.69 13.61
C LYS A 176 -9.98 -26.82 12.69
N ARG A 177 -9.87 -28.02 13.25
CA ARG A 177 -9.65 -29.24 12.48
C ARG A 177 -10.85 -29.48 11.55
N VAL A 178 -10.55 -29.77 10.30
CA VAL A 178 -11.56 -29.85 9.24
C VAL A 178 -12.07 -31.27 9.11
N GLU A 179 -13.37 -31.44 9.26
CA GLU A 179 -14.06 -32.66 8.87
C GLU A 179 -14.33 -32.65 7.35
N PRO A 180 -14.17 -33.78 6.64
CA PRO A 180 -14.32 -33.84 5.18
C PRO A 180 -15.65 -33.28 4.65
N GLN A 181 -16.74 -33.43 5.41
CA GLN A 181 -18.07 -32.92 5.03
C GLN A 181 -18.14 -31.39 5.10
N ALA A 182 -17.57 -30.78 6.14
CA ALA A 182 -17.52 -29.33 6.29
C ALA A 182 -16.64 -28.68 5.20
N LEU A 183 -15.54 -29.34 4.83
CA LEU A 183 -14.72 -28.90 3.70
C LEU A 183 -15.49 -28.94 2.39
N ALA A 184 -16.21 -30.04 2.13
CA ALA A 184 -16.98 -30.20 0.90
C ALA A 184 -18.08 -29.13 0.76
N GLU A 185 -18.66 -28.65 1.86
CA GLU A 185 -19.61 -27.54 1.84
C GLU A 185 -18.95 -26.21 1.45
N ILE A 186 -17.78 -25.90 2.02
CA ILE A 186 -16.99 -24.72 1.67
C ILE A 186 -16.56 -24.76 0.19
N LEU A 187 -16.07 -25.90 -0.28
CA LEU A 187 -15.66 -26.05 -1.68
C LEU A 187 -16.85 -25.99 -2.63
N ARG A 188 -18.05 -26.40 -2.21
CA ARG A 188 -19.27 -26.28 -3.01
C ARG A 188 -19.74 -24.83 -3.15
N SER A 189 -19.59 -24.02 -2.10
CA SER A 189 -19.90 -22.59 -2.17
C SER A 189 -18.83 -21.76 -2.89
N ARG A 190 -17.66 -22.35 -3.14
CA ARG A 190 -16.49 -21.73 -3.78
C ARG A 190 -15.95 -22.60 -4.93
N PRO A 191 -16.73 -22.82 -6.01
CA PRO A 191 -16.37 -23.75 -7.09
C PRO A 191 -15.07 -23.36 -7.84
N GLU A 192 -14.61 -22.12 -7.71
CA GLU A 192 -13.33 -21.65 -8.22
C GLU A 192 -12.11 -22.16 -7.42
N LEU A 193 -12.32 -22.65 -6.19
CA LEU A 193 -11.27 -23.28 -5.38
C LEU A 193 -11.09 -24.75 -5.78
N VAL A 194 -10.32 -24.98 -6.84
CA VAL A 194 -9.93 -26.34 -7.25
C VAL A 194 -8.79 -26.82 -6.35
N VAL A 195 -9.13 -27.44 -5.22
CA VAL A 195 -8.16 -27.86 -4.19
C VAL A 195 -8.22 -29.36 -3.92
N ASP A 196 -7.07 -29.95 -3.58
CA ASP A 196 -7.02 -31.33 -3.10
C ASP A 196 -7.45 -31.39 -1.63
N ALA A 197 -8.74 -31.66 -1.42
CA ALA A 197 -9.36 -31.73 -0.10
C ALA A 197 -8.64 -32.68 0.86
N LYS A 198 -7.93 -33.70 0.37
CA LYS A 198 -7.18 -34.66 1.22
C LYS A 198 -5.95 -34.04 1.88
N LYS A 199 -5.46 -32.91 1.36
CA LYS A 199 -4.31 -32.19 1.91
C LYS A 199 -4.69 -31.18 2.98
N ILE A 200 -5.98 -30.85 3.11
CA ILE A 200 -6.46 -29.83 4.04
C ILE A 200 -6.86 -30.48 5.36
N PHE A 201 -6.23 -30.04 6.46
CA PHE A 201 -6.47 -30.54 7.81
C PHE A 201 -7.02 -29.45 8.74
N TRP A 202 -6.71 -28.18 8.47
CA TRP A 202 -7.12 -27.06 9.30
C TRP A 202 -7.76 -25.97 8.45
N LEU A 203 -8.85 -25.43 8.97
CA LEU A 203 -9.54 -24.26 8.47
C LEU A 203 -9.40 -23.19 9.54
N GLY A 204 -9.00 -22.01 9.14
CA GLY A 204 -8.86 -20.95 10.10
C GLY A 204 -9.07 -19.57 9.54
N GLU A 205 -9.04 -18.64 10.48
CA GLU A 205 -9.26 -17.24 10.26
C GLU A 205 -8.11 -16.46 10.90
N ARG A 206 -7.42 -15.65 10.09
CA ARG A 206 -6.39 -14.72 10.55
C ARG A 206 -6.94 -13.30 10.51
N ARG A 207 -6.88 -12.60 11.64
CA ARG A 207 -7.35 -11.21 11.78
C ARG A 207 -6.24 -10.31 12.31
N ASN A 208 -6.18 -9.09 11.77
CA ASN A 208 -5.42 -8.00 12.35
C ASN A 208 -6.29 -7.34 13.43
N LEU A 209 -5.76 -7.22 14.65
CA LEU A 209 -6.48 -6.69 15.81
C LEU A 209 -6.32 -5.17 15.96
N ASP A 210 -5.34 -4.57 15.29
CA ASP A 210 -5.07 -3.13 15.38
C ASP A 210 -5.94 -2.31 14.41
N THR A 211 -6.40 -2.93 13.32
CA THR A 211 -7.15 -2.24 12.27
C THR A 211 -8.62 -2.60 12.36
N ALA A 212 -9.42 -1.73 12.99
CA ALA A 212 -10.87 -1.89 13.04
C ALA A 212 -11.46 -1.95 11.61
N GLY A 213 -12.28 -2.97 11.34
CA GLY A 213 -12.87 -3.19 10.02
C GLY A 213 -11.95 -3.87 9.00
N ALA A 214 -10.70 -4.21 9.36
CA ALA A 214 -9.89 -5.07 8.51
C ALA A 214 -10.56 -6.44 8.39
N GLY A 215 -10.92 -6.81 7.17
CA GLY A 215 -11.51 -8.12 6.92
C GLY A 215 -10.55 -9.25 7.27
N SER A 216 -11.10 -10.42 7.55
CA SER A 216 -10.33 -11.60 7.92
C SER A 216 -9.73 -12.30 6.72
N THR A 217 -8.55 -12.89 6.89
CA THR A 217 -8.00 -13.86 5.92
C THR A 217 -8.47 -15.26 6.29
N LEU A 218 -9.19 -15.93 5.38
CA LEU A 218 -9.42 -17.37 5.46
C LEU A 218 -8.12 -18.10 5.12
N VAL A 219 -7.75 -19.09 5.93
CA VAL A 219 -6.56 -19.92 5.71
C VAL A 219 -6.90 -21.40 5.75
N LEU A 220 -6.49 -22.14 4.73
CA LEU A 220 -6.59 -23.60 4.65
C LEU A 220 -5.18 -24.18 4.78
N LEU A 221 -4.95 -25.01 5.78
CA LEU A 221 -3.62 -25.51 6.12
C LEU A 221 -3.56 -27.04 6.10
N ASP A 222 -2.36 -27.56 5.85
CA ASP A 222 -2.06 -28.99 5.97
C ASP A 222 -1.87 -29.44 7.43
N GLN A 223 -1.65 -30.74 7.62
CA GLN A 223 -1.48 -31.34 8.96
C GLN A 223 -0.35 -30.71 9.80
N THR A 224 0.60 -30.02 9.16
CA THR A 224 1.76 -29.36 9.80
C THR A 224 1.57 -27.85 9.95
N PHE A 225 0.34 -27.35 9.78
CA PHE A 225 0.01 -25.92 9.83
C PHE A 225 0.71 -25.09 8.75
N HIS A 226 1.00 -25.69 7.60
CA HIS A 226 1.48 -24.94 6.44
C HIS A 226 0.30 -24.43 5.60
N PRO A 227 0.25 -23.14 5.24
CA PRO A 227 -0.85 -22.57 4.46
C PRO A 227 -0.81 -23.10 3.02
N LEU A 228 -1.84 -23.85 2.64
CA LEU A 228 -2.04 -24.33 1.27
C LEU A 228 -2.87 -23.36 0.44
N HIS A 229 -3.88 -22.74 1.07
CA HIS A 229 -4.73 -21.73 0.43
C HIS A 229 -4.98 -20.57 1.38
N GLU A 230 -5.02 -19.36 0.84
CA GLU A 230 -5.39 -18.15 1.57
C GLU A 230 -6.40 -17.34 0.76
N ILE A 231 -7.40 -16.78 1.42
CA ILE A 231 -8.37 -15.86 0.82
C ILE A 231 -8.44 -14.64 1.71
N SER A 232 -8.06 -13.49 1.17
CA SER A 232 -8.06 -12.22 1.90
C SER A 232 -8.79 -11.15 1.12
N PRO A 233 -9.58 -10.28 1.77
CA PRO A 233 -10.14 -9.11 1.12
C PRO A 233 -9.02 -8.16 0.69
N THR A 234 -9.08 -7.64 -0.53
CA THR A 234 -8.07 -6.74 -1.10
C THR A 234 -8.76 -5.80 -2.10
N GLY A 235 -8.79 -4.50 -1.79
CA GLY A 235 -9.30 -3.49 -2.74
C GLY A 235 -10.73 -3.77 -3.21
N GLY A 236 -11.63 -4.18 -2.31
CA GLY A 236 -13.02 -4.47 -2.62
C GLY A 236 -13.30 -5.76 -3.40
N ASP A 237 -12.25 -6.50 -3.75
CA ASP A 237 -12.31 -7.85 -4.28
C ASP A 237 -11.66 -8.84 -3.29
N GLU A 238 -11.65 -10.12 -3.65
CA GLU A 238 -10.86 -11.14 -2.95
C GLU A 238 -9.54 -11.38 -3.68
N MET A 239 -8.45 -11.40 -2.91
CA MET A 239 -7.20 -12.02 -3.32
C MET A 239 -7.19 -13.47 -2.86
N VAL A 240 -7.01 -14.40 -3.81
CA VAL A 240 -6.98 -15.83 -3.56
C VAL A 240 -5.58 -16.36 -3.91
N LEU A 241 -4.94 -17.00 -2.93
CA LEU A 241 -3.69 -17.74 -3.09
C LEU A 241 -4.04 -19.22 -3.08
N LEU A 242 -4.02 -19.84 -4.26
CA LEU A 242 -4.49 -21.21 -4.46
C LEU A 242 -3.32 -22.17 -4.67
N GLY A 243 -3.08 -23.09 -3.74
CA GLY A 243 -2.07 -24.15 -3.87
C GLY A 243 -2.23 -24.93 -5.17
N SER A 244 -1.16 -25.01 -5.97
CA SER A 244 -1.15 -25.62 -7.29
C SER A 244 0.21 -26.26 -7.60
N THR A 245 0.35 -26.91 -8.77
CA THR A 245 1.66 -27.32 -9.26
C THR A 245 2.48 -26.10 -9.72
N GLU A 246 3.80 -26.26 -9.88
CA GLU A 246 4.65 -25.23 -10.50
C GLU A 246 4.18 -24.88 -11.92
N GLN A 247 3.83 -25.91 -12.70
CA GLN A 247 3.34 -25.76 -14.06
C GLN A 247 2.04 -24.94 -14.10
N ASP A 248 1.10 -25.20 -13.20
CA ASP A 248 -0.17 -24.46 -13.15
C ASP A 248 0.05 -23.03 -12.64
N ALA A 249 0.93 -22.85 -11.64
CA ALA A 249 1.24 -21.56 -11.05
C ALA A 249 1.89 -20.63 -12.08
N THR A 250 2.95 -21.10 -12.73
CA THR A 250 3.74 -20.32 -13.71
C THR A 250 3.14 -20.32 -15.11
N GLY A 251 2.13 -21.17 -15.35
CA GLY A 251 1.41 -21.26 -16.63
C GLY A 251 0.82 -19.92 -17.05
N TRP A 252 0.88 -19.67 -18.37
CA TRP A 252 0.38 -18.45 -18.99
C TRP A 252 -1.09 -18.18 -18.69
N PHE A 253 -1.42 -16.91 -18.58
CA PHE A 253 -2.79 -16.42 -18.40
C PHE A 253 -2.96 -15.12 -19.17
N SER A 254 -4.20 -14.73 -19.46
CA SER A 254 -4.50 -13.39 -19.96
C SER A 254 -4.54 -12.45 -18.75
N PRO A 255 -3.57 -11.55 -18.58
CA PRO A 255 -3.60 -10.61 -17.46
C PRO A 255 -4.82 -9.73 -17.60
N SER A 256 -5.49 -9.49 -16.49
CA SER A 256 -6.69 -8.66 -16.52
C SER A 256 -6.31 -7.18 -16.54
N THR A 257 -6.99 -6.34 -17.33
CA THR A 257 -6.72 -4.90 -17.53
C THR A 257 -7.08 -4.01 -16.33
N HIS A 258 -7.11 -4.61 -15.15
CA HIS A 258 -7.92 -4.22 -14.03
C HIS A 258 -7.23 -3.26 -13.07
N VAL A 259 -6.65 -2.19 -13.60
CA VAL A 259 -6.04 -1.13 -12.80
C VAL A 259 -7.08 -0.25 -12.09
N TYR A 260 -8.30 -0.16 -12.63
CA TYR A 260 -9.33 0.74 -12.10
C TYR A 260 -10.67 0.04 -11.92
N ARG A 261 -10.74 -0.96 -11.05
CA ARG A 261 -12.01 -1.64 -10.76
C ARG A 261 -12.94 -0.83 -9.86
N GLN A 262 -12.43 0.15 -9.12
CA GLN A 262 -13.19 0.94 -8.13
C GLN A 262 -13.73 2.25 -8.72
N LEU A 263 -14.39 2.13 -9.88
CA LEU A 263 -15.02 3.29 -10.53
C LEU A 263 -16.40 3.52 -9.91
N ILE A 264 -16.59 4.65 -9.25
CA ILE A 264 -17.91 5.05 -8.79
C ILE A 264 -18.61 5.77 -9.94
N ARG A 265 -19.75 5.24 -10.35
CA ARG A 265 -20.52 5.83 -11.45
C ARG A 265 -21.10 7.16 -10.99
N SER A 266 -20.86 8.23 -11.75
CA SER A 266 -21.62 9.47 -11.54
C SER A 266 -23.03 9.29 -12.09
N PRO A 267 -24.08 9.69 -11.35
CA PRO A 267 -25.45 9.65 -11.85
C PRO A 267 -25.68 10.57 -13.05
N TYR A 268 -24.79 11.54 -13.31
CA TYR A 268 -24.88 12.45 -14.45
C TYR A 268 -23.53 13.07 -14.83
N ARG A 269 -23.53 13.70 -16.01
CA ARG A 269 -22.43 14.56 -16.45
C ARG A 269 -22.39 15.85 -15.63
N ILE A 270 -21.25 16.15 -15.02
CA ILE A 270 -20.98 17.43 -14.36
C ILE A 270 -20.28 18.34 -15.38
N SER A 271 -20.80 19.55 -15.58
CA SER A 271 -20.21 20.51 -16.53
C SER A 271 -18.97 21.18 -15.94
N ASP A 272 -18.05 21.65 -16.78
CA ASP A 272 -16.84 22.34 -16.33
C ASP A 272 -17.16 23.60 -15.51
N SER A 273 -18.26 24.30 -15.84
CA SER A 273 -18.75 25.42 -15.05
C SER A 273 -19.27 25.00 -13.66
N ALA A 274 -19.85 23.80 -13.53
CA ALA A 274 -20.25 23.28 -12.23
C ALA A 274 -19.04 22.83 -11.41
N LEU A 275 -18.04 22.21 -12.04
CA LEU A 275 -16.78 21.82 -11.41
C LEU A 275 -16.03 23.02 -10.83
N LYS A 276 -16.06 24.18 -11.50
CA LYS A 276 -15.48 25.43 -10.97
C LYS A 276 -16.33 26.12 -9.90
N GLY A 277 -17.49 25.57 -9.56
CA GLY A 277 -18.42 26.16 -8.61
C GLY A 277 -18.43 25.42 -7.27
N LYS A 278 -19.63 25.31 -6.70
CA LYS A 278 -19.89 24.58 -5.46
C LYS A 278 -20.82 23.42 -5.76
N ILE A 279 -20.42 22.20 -5.38
CA ILE A 279 -21.23 20.99 -5.59
C ILE A 279 -21.50 20.32 -4.26
N ARG A 280 -22.75 19.88 -4.06
CA ARG A 280 -23.17 19.03 -2.95
C ARG A 280 -23.43 17.61 -3.42
N TYR A 281 -22.71 16.67 -2.87
CA TYR A 281 -22.84 15.24 -3.09
C TYR A 281 -23.63 14.58 -1.96
N GLN A 282 -24.42 13.57 -2.32
CA GLN A 282 -24.96 12.61 -1.37
C GLN A 282 -24.27 11.28 -1.58
N LEU A 283 -23.58 10.81 -0.55
CA LEU A 283 -22.91 9.52 -0.51
C LEU A 283 -23.74 8.57 0.35
N SER A 284 -23.86 7.32 -0.07
CA SER A 284 -24.52 6.25 0.67
C SER A 284 -23.76 4.93 0.53
N GLY A 285 -24.07 3.96 1.39
CA GLY A 285 -23.53 2.60 1.36
C GLY A 285 -22.88 2.17 2.67
N GLU A 286 -22.47 0.90 2.75
CA GLU A 286 -21.93 0.28 3.96
C GLU A 286 -20.41 0.45 4.06
N PHE A 287 -19.93 1.68 4.01
CA PHE A 287 -18.51 1.99 4.09
C PHE A 287 -18.10 2.52 5.46
N ASN A 288 -16.88 2.19 5.89
CA ASN A 288 -16.33 2.63 7.17
C ASN A 288 -15.17 3.63 6.98
N VAL A 289 -15.40 4.66 6.17
CA VAL A 289 -14.57 5.87 6.12
C VAL A 289 -15.36 7.07 6.61
N SER A 290 -14.68 7.99 7.28
CA SER A 290 -15.22 9.28 7.70
C SER A 290 -14.57 10.37 6.85
N PRO A 291 -15.22 10.81 5.75
CA PRO A 291 -14.73 11.91 4.94
C PRO A 291 -14.40 13.13 5.81
N PRO A 292 -13.22 13.74 5.65
CA PRO A 292 -12.85 14.91 6.44
C PRO A 292 -13.63 16.15 6.00
N SER A 293 -13.93 17.04 6.94
CA SER A 293 -14.12 18.46 6.63
C SER A 293 -12.74 19.11 6.54
N THR A 294 -12.43 19.70 5.38
CA THR A 294 -11.21 20.48 5.11
C THR A 294 -11.59 21.95 4.93
N PHE A 295 -10.70 22.82 4.46
CA PHE A 295 -11.08 24.17 4.02
C PHE A 295 -11.96 24.15 2.75
N GLU A 296 -11.66 23.23 1.83
CA GLU A 296 -12.30 23.11 0.49
C GLU A 296 -13.47 22.10 0.48
N GLN A 297 -13.71 21.39 1.58
CA GLN A 297 -14.74 20.38 1.71
C GLN A 297 -15.45 20.44 3.06
N LYS A 298 -16.78 20.41 3.05
CA LYS A 298 -17.60 20.15 4.25
C LYS A 298 -18.18 18.76 4.20
N ALA A 299 -18.04 17.99 5.28
CA ALA A 299 -18.60 16.66 5.42
C ALA A 299 -19.58 16.59 6.61
N ASP A 300 -20.84 16.29 6.32
CA ASP A 300 -21.89 16.13 7.33
C ASP A 300 -22.42 14.68 7.28
N GLN A 301 -22.31 13.96 8.39
CA GLN A 301 -22.80 12.57 8.48
C GLN A 301 -24.34 12.55 8.45
N THR A 302 -24.91 11.61 7.69
CA THR A 302 -26.35 11.35 7.65
C THR A 302 -26.66 9.96 8.22
N GLU A 303 -27.94 9.59 8.34
CA GLU A 303 -28.33 8.25 8.80
C GLU A 303 -27.80 7.10 7.92
N THR A 304 -27.63 7.35 6.62
CA THR A 304 -27.31 6.34 5.60
C THR A 304 -25.99 6.58 4.86
N GLY A 305 -25.22 7.58 5.28
CA GLY A 305 -23.96 7.95 4.63
C GLY A 305 -23.53 9.38 4.95
N TRP A 306 -23.24 10.18 3.93
CA TRP A 306 -22.64 11.51 4.08
C TRP A 306 -23.19 12.52 3.07
N THR A 307 -23.41 13.75 3.53
CA THR A 307 -23.54 14.91 2.65
C THR A 307 -22.18 15.58 2.53
N ILE A 308 -21.62 15.65 1.32
CA ILE A 308 -20.32 16.28 1.08
C ILE A 308 -20.53 17.53 0.23
N THR A 309 -20.05 18.69 0.66
CA THR A 309 -20.04 19.91 -0.16
C THR A 309 -18.60 20.29 -0.48
N VAL A 310 -18.27 20.41 -1.77
CA VAL A 310 -16.92 20.74 -2.24
C VAL A 310 -16.96 22.06 -3.00
N CYS A 311 -16.03 22.96 -2.68
CA CYS A 311 -15.83 24.25 -3.32
C CYS A 311 -14.51 24.90 -2.85
N GLU A 312 -14.30 26.17 -3.16
CA GLU A 312 -13.09 26.91 -2.79
C GLU A 312 -12.94 27.13 -1.26
N ASP A 313 -14.04 27.36 -0.52
CA ASP A 313 -13.98 27.88 0.85
C ASP A 313 -15.17 27.46 1.77
N CYS A 314 -15.87 26.37 1.45
CA CYS A 314 -17.10 26.00 2.16
C CYS A 314 -16.93 25.11 3.38
N GLY A 315 -15.73 24.60 3.60
CA GLY A 315 -15.43 23.79 4.76
C GLY A 315 -15.16 24.64 5.99
N ASP A 316 -15.17 23.99 7.15
CA ASP A 316 -15.05 24.60 8.48
C ASP A 316 -13.85 24.05 9.27
N GLU A 317 -12.83 23.57 8.56
CA GLU A 317 -11.59 23.11 9.18
C GLU A 317 -10.94 24.22 10.01
N PRO A 318 -10.69 24.01 11.31
CA PRO A 318 -10.01 24.99 12.14
C PRO A 318 -8.56 25.16 11.72
N ALA A 319 -7.96 26.31 12.06
CA ALA A 319 -6.54 26.51 11.89
C ALA A 319 -5.74 25.42 12.66
N PRO A 320 -4.70 24.84 12.05
CA PRO A 320 -3.92 23.78 12.67
C PRO A 320 -3.10 24.34 13.84
N THR A 321 -2.86 23.49 14.82
CA THR A 321 -1.91 23.74 15.90
C THR A 321 -0.47 23.68 15.40
N ASP A 322 0.46 24.29 16.14
CA ASP A 322 1.90 24.19 15.85
C ASP A 322 2.40 22.73 15.80
N ALA A 323 1.80 21.85 16.61
CA ALA A 323 2.12 20.43 16.63
C ALA A 323 1.69 19.74 15.33
N GLU A 324 0.51 20.05 14.80
CA GLU A 324 0.03 19.52 13.51
C GLU A 324 0.88 20.02 12.35
N LEU A 325 1.24 21.31 12.34
CA LEU A 325 2.14 21.87 11.33
C LEU A 325 3.53 21.23 11.40
N SER A 326 4.08 21.04 12.60
CA SER A 326 5.37 20.37 12.79
C SER A 326 5.32 18.90 12.37
N ALA A 327 4.22 18.20 12.63
CA ALA A 327 4.03 16.82 12.18
C ALA A 327 3.98 16.76 10.64
N ALA A 328 3.26 17.69 10.00
CA ALA A 328 3.17 17.81 8.55
C ALA A 328 4.47 18.29 7.86
N LEU A 329 5.54 18.55 8.62
CA LEU A 329 6.89 18.80 8.12
C LEU A 329 7.84 17.61 8.34
N THR A 330 7.38 16.56 9.01
CA THR A 330 8.23 15.44 9.41
C THR A 330 8.48 14.47 8.24
N ALA A 331 9.68 13.90 8.16
CA ALA A 331 10.01 12.86 7.19
C ALA A 331 9.51 11.50 7.67
N ASN A 332 9.18 10.62 6.73
CA ASN A 332 8.96 9.21 6.99
C ASN A 332 9.53 8.39 5.82
N TYR A 333 9.38 7.06 5.86
CA TYR A 333 9.92 6.19 4.81
C TYR A 333 9.40 6.52 3.41
N TRP A 334 8.11 6.83 3.29
CA TRP A 334 7.44 7.13 2.03
C TRP A 334 7.80 8.54 1.52
N LEU A 335 8.14 9.45 2.44
CA LEU A 335 8.49 10.85 2.20
C LEU A 335 9.91 11.17 2.72
N PRO A 336 10.99 10.71 2.06
CA PRO A 336 12.38 10.87 2.52
C PRO A 336 12.96 12.27 2.24
N LEU A 337 12.48 13.27 2.98
CA LEU A 337 12.78 14.71 2.77
C LEU A 337 14.27 15.07 2.78
N ASN A 338 15.06 14.33 3.56
CA ASN A 338 16.46 14.63 3.80
C ASN A 338 17.42 14.06 2.74
N HIS A 339 16.90 13.30 1.78
CA HIS A 339 17.71 12.66 0.76
C HIS A 339 18.41 13.71 -0.14
N PRO A 340 19.70 13.54 -0.50
CA PRO A 340 20.44 14.50 -1.32
C PRO A 340 19.77 14.86 -2.64
N GLU A 341 19.16 13.89 -3.33
CA GLU A 341 18.43 14.13 -4.59
C GLU A 341 17.20 15.03 -4.39
N ILE A 342 16.45 14.86 -3.30
CA ILE A 342 15.30 15.73 -2.97
C ILE A 342 15.79 17.15 -2.71
N LYS A 343 16.87 17.31 -1.93
CA LYS A 343 17.50 18.62 -1.68
C LYS A 343 18.00 19.29 -2.96
N ALA A 344 18.53 18.51 -3.90
CA ALA A 344 18.98 19.01 -5.20
C ALA A 344 17.82 19.57 -6.02
N VAL A 345 16.67 18.86 -6.06
CA VAL A 345 15.45 19.35 -6.74
C VAL A 345 14.99 20.68 -6.14
N ILE A 346 15.01 20.82 -4.81
CA ILE A 346 14.65 22.09 -4.14
C ILE A 346 15.61 23.21 -4.55
N ALA A 347 16.91 22.96 -4.55
CA ALA A 347 17.90 23.95 -4.94
C ALA A 347 17.78 24.38 -6.43
N GLU A 348 17.38 23.46 -7.31
CA GLU A 348 17.17 23.72 -8.74
C GLU A 348 15.86 24.46 -9.01
N THR A 349 14.76 24.03 -8.39
CA THR A 349 13.41 24.51 -8.69
C THR A 349 13.09 25.82 -7.98
N LEU A 350 13.72 26.07 -6.83
CA LEU A 350 13.47 27.24 -5.98
C LEU A 350 14.78 28.02 -5.71
N PRO A 351 15.41 28.61 -6.75
CA PRO A 351 16.66 29.37 -6.59
C PRO A 351 16.46 30.74 -5.90
N GLU A 352 15.22 31.24 -5.91
CA GLU A 352 14.82 32.52 -5.32
C GLU A 352 14.59 32.39 -3.81
N ARG A 353 14.89 33.47 -3.07
CA ARG A 353 14.57 33.56 -1.65
C ARG A 353 13.22 34.29 -1.50
N GLN A 354 12.38 33.82 -0.57
CA GLN A 354 11.10 34.44 -0.18
C GLN A 354 9.93 34.31 -1.16
N LEU A 355 9.62 33.07 -1.58
CA LEU A 355 8.34 32.78 -2.23
C LEU A 355 7.25 32.50 -1.19
N SER A 356 5.99 32.82 -1.51
CA SER A 356 4.86 32.35 -0.70
C SER A 356 4.77 30.83 -0.75
N ALA A 357 4.21 30.19 0.28
CA ALA A 357 4.01 28.75 0.31
C ALA A 357 3.20 28.25 -0.90
N GLU A 358 2.16 29.00 -1.30
CA GLU A 358 1.40 28.73 -2.51
C GLU A 358 2.26 28.79 -3.79
N SER A 359 3.09 29.83 -3.96
CA SER A 359 3.98 29.96 -5.13
C SER A 359 5.01 28.82 -5.19
N VAL A 360 5.52 28.41 -4.02
CA VAL A 360 6.41 27.24 -3.90
C VAL A 360 5.67 25.99 -4.39
N MET A 361 4.46 25.74 -3.88
CA MET A 361 3.71 24.54 -4.23
C MET A 361 3.34 24.50 -5.72
N TRP A 362 2.92 25.60 -6.33
CA TRP A 362 2.65 25.63 -7.78
C TRP A 362 3.88 25.30 -8.63
N ARG A 363 5.05 25.86 -8.29
CA ARG A 363 6.31 25.54 -9.00
C ARG A 363 6.68 24.06 -8.86
N LEU A 364 6.51 23.51 -7.65
CA LEU A 364 6.77 22.09 -7.38
C LEU A 364 5.75 21.18 -8.08
N THR A 365 4.47 21.54 -8.11
CA THR A 365 3.43 20.81 -8.87
C THR A 365 3.82 20.67 -10.33
N HIS A 366 4.25 21.76 -10.96
CA HIS A 366 4.67 21.73 -12.37
C HIS A 366 6.01 21.01 -12.58
N PHE A 367 6.92 21.02 -11.60
CA PHE A 367 8.10 20.15 -11.64
C PHE A 367 7.69 18.67 -11.65
N VAL A 368 6.81 18.25 -10.74
CA VAL A 368 6.37 16.86 -10.62
C VAL A 368 5.63 16.40 -11.86
N GLU A 369 4.72 17.21 -12.38
CA GLU A 369 3.98 16.96 -13.64
C GLU A 369 4.93 16.66 -14.81
N ARG A 370 6.05 17.40 -14.92
CA ARG A 370 7.05 17.18 -15.97
C ARG A 370 8.01 16.04 -15.66
N ARG A 371 8.17 15.69 -14.38
CA ARG A 371 9.09 14.64 -13.94
C ARG A 371 8.50 13.25 -14.10
N ILE A 372 7.21 13.08 -13.79
CA ILE A 372 6.48 11.82 -13.88
C ILE A 372 5.57 11.87 -15.11
N THR A 373 6.03 11.27 -16.20
CA THR A 373 5.34 11.34 -17.51
C THR A 373 4.80 10.00 -17.98
N THR A 374 5.21 8.91 -17.32
CA THR A 374 4.86 7.55 -17.71
C THR A 374 3.97 6.94 -16.64
N PRO A 375 2.70 6.63 -16.94
CA PRO A 375 1.85 5.92 -15.99
C PRO A 375 2.44 4.56 -15.63
N SER A 376 2.54 4.25 -14.33
CA SER A 376 2.95 2.93 -13.82
C SER A 376 2.14 2.57 -12.58
N TYR A 377 1.87 1.27 -12.42
CA TYR A 377 1.06 0.69 -11.34
C TYR A 377 1.79 -0.49 -10.69
N ALA A 378 3.13 -0.43 -10.71
CA ALA A 378 4.01 -1.52 -10.29
C ALA A 378 4.01 -1.80 -8.78
N GLY A 379 3.35 -0.94 -8.00
CA GLY A 379 3.25 -1.03 -6.54
C GLY A 379 3.12 0.35 -5.92
N TYR A 380 3.24 0.42 -4.60
CA TYR A 380 3.27 1.68 -3.86
C TYR A 380 4.73 2.12 -3.68
N GLY A 381 5.17 3.07 -4.51
CA GLY A 381 6.50 3.64 -4.44
C GLY A 381 6.68 4.66 -3.32
N THR A 382 7.91 5.02 -3.03
CA THR A 382 8.25 6.21 -2.23
C THR A 382 8.41 7.43 -3.12
N ALA A 383 8.36 8.62 -2.55
CA ALA A 383 8.61 9.87 -3.29
C ALA A 383 9.94 9.84 -4.06
N LEU A 384 10.99 9.26 -3.47
CA LEU A 384 12.31 9.18 -4.12
C LEU A 384 12.30 8.24 -5.32
N GLU A 385 11.52 7.17 -5.29
CA GLU A 385 11.39 6.27 -6.43
C GLU A 385 10.63 6.92 -7.57
N GLY A 386 9.52 7.61 -7.28
CA GLY A 386 8.84 8.44 -8.29
C GLY A 386 9.78 9.48 -8.91
N LEU A 387 10.63 10.12 -8.09
CA LEU A 387 11.66 11.03 -8.57
C LEU A 387 12.75 10.36 -9.40
N ARG A 388 13.09 9.09 -9.18
CA ARG A 388 14.15 8.37 -9.93
C ARG A 388 13.62 7.74 -11.21
N SER A 389 12.46 7.10 -11.16
CA SER A 389 11.85 6.41 -12.31
C SER A 389 11.24 7.40 -13.29
N GLY A 390 10.58 8.46 -12.82
CA GLY A 390 9.69 9.27 -13.67
C GLY A 390 8.45 8.53 -14.11
N GLU A 391 8.12 7.42 -13.44
CA GLU A 391 6.92 6.64 -13.69
C GLU A 391 6.13 6.48 -12.38
N GLY A 392 4.80 6.48 -12.48
CA GLY A 392 3.92 6.28 -11.34
C GLY A 392 2.48 6.66 -11.64
N ASP A 393 1.61 6.54 -10.65
CA ASP A 393 0.22 6.99 -10.72
C ASP A 393 -0.03 8.20 -9.81
N CYS A 394 -1.31 8.51 -9.53
CA CYS A 394 -1.69 9.59 -8.63
C CYS A 394 -0.95 9.55 -7.27
N THR A 395 -0.58 8.35 -6.81
CA THR A 395 0.13 8.11 -5.56
C THR A 395 1.55 8.65 -5.63
N GLU A 396 2.37 8.25 -6.61
CA GLU A 396 3.74 8.76 -6.75
C GLU A 396 3.77 10.27 -7.00
N HIS A 397 2.79 10.79 -7.77
CA HIS A 397 2.60 12.23 -7.96
C HIS A 397 2.38 12.95 -6.62
N ALA A 398 1.45 12.45 -5.80
CA ALA A 398 1.13 13.05 -4.51
C ALA A 398 2.28 12.90 -3.50
N LEU A 399 2.92 11.74 -3.43
CA LEU A 399 4.06 11.50 -2.53
C LEU A 399 5.26 12.38 -2.89
N LEU A 400 5.62 12.48 -4.17
CA LEU A 400 6.72 13.33 -4.59
C LEU A 400 6.42 14.81 -4.32
N LEU A 401 5.22 15.29 -4.65
CA LEU A 401 4.83 16.67 -4.39
C LEU A 401 4.81 16.98 -2.88
N ALA A 402 4.27 16.07 -2.05
CA ALA A 402 4.26 16.24 -0.61
C ALA A 402 5.68 16.29 -0.03
N ALA A 403 6.58 15.39 -0.47
CA ALA A 403 7.97 15.35 -0.01
C ALA A 403 8.74 16.61 -0.40
N LEU A 404 8.57 17.10 -1.63
CA LEU A 404 9.21 18.34 -2.07
C LEU A 404 8.68 19.56 -1.30
N GLY A 405 7.36 19.64 -1.06
CA GLY A 405 6.77 20.70 -0.25
C GLY A 405 7.38 20.77 1.15
N ARG A 406 7.47 19.64 1.86
CA ARG A 406 8.08 19.61 3.20
C ARG A 406 9.57 19.91 3.18
N ALA A 407 10.29 19.44 2.17
CA ALA A 407 11.71 19.76 1.99
C ALA A 407 11.94 21.27 1.73
N ALA A 408 10.96 21.96 1.13
CA ALA A 408 10.95 23.40 0.97
C ALA A 408 10.46 24.16 2.22
N GLY A 409 10.09 23.46 3.30
CA GLY A 409 9.58 24.06 4.53
C GLY A 409 8.08 24.36 4.52
N VAL A 410 7.33 23.86 3.53
CA VAL A 410 5.87 23.98 3.47
C VAL A 410 5.24 22.74 4.10
N PRO A 411 4.43 22.86 5.17
CA PRO A 411 3.70 21.73 5.73
C PRO A 411 2.77 21.13 4.67
N THR A 412 2.83 19.81 4.47
CA THR A 412 1.98 19.11 3.50
C THR A 412 1.34 17.86 4.09
N ARG A 413 0.17 17.49 3.58
CA ARG A 413 -0.49 16.21 3.83
C ARG A 413 -0.99 15.63 2.50
N VAL A 414 -1.01 14.30 2.40
CA VAL A 414 -1.57 13.61 1.25
C VAL A 414 -3.06 13.42 1.49
N VAL A 415 -3.87 13.62 0.45
CA VAL A 415 -5.31 13.37 0.48
C VAL A 415 -5.61 12.19 -0.43
N PHE A 416 -6.42 11.26 0.06
CA PHE A 416 -6.94 10.14 -0.71
C PHE A 416 -8.45 10.26 -0.81
N GLY A 417 -8.96 10.03 -2.01
CA GLY A 417 -10.37 10.23 -2.30
C GLY A 417 -10.73 9.77 -3.70
N VAL A 418 -11.67 10.49 -4.30
CA VAL A 418 -12.04 10.27 -5.71
C VAL A 418 -12.06 11.58 -6.48
N ALA A 419 -11.68 11.53 -7.74
CA ALA A 419 -11.74 12.65 -8.66
C ALA A 419 -12.70 12.35 -9.83
N TYR A 420 -13.53 13.31 -10.19
CA TYR A 420 -14.46 13.19 -11.30
C TYR A 420 -13.76 13.36 -12.64
N ASN A 421 -13.97 12.39 -13.55
CA ASN A 421 -13.49 12.45 -14.92
C ASN A 421 -14.66 12.47 -15.93
N ASN A 422 -14.69 13.52 -16.76
CA ASN A 422 -15.65 13.68 -17.87
C ASN A 422 -15.29 12.84 -19.10
N GLU A 423 -14.02 12.46 -19.24
CA GLU A 423 -13.51 11.77 -20.42
C GLU A 423 -13.85 10.28 -20.42
N ARG A 424 -13.59 9.64 -21.56
CA ARG A 424 -13.81 8.20 -21.70
C ARG A 424 -12.69 7.46 -21.00
N PHE A 425 -13.00 6.85 -19.87
CA PHE A 425 -12.09 6.05 -19.10
C PHE A 425 -12.52 4.58 -19.12
N LEU A 426 -11.64 3.70 -19.60
CA LEU A 426 -11.94 2.27 -19.80
C LEU A 426 -13.27 2.00 -20.55
N GLY A 427 -13.58 2.82 -21.57
CA GLY A 427 -14.80 2.68 -22.35
C GLY A 427 -16.06 3.29 -21.72
N ARG A 428 -16.02 3.71 -20.45
CA ARG A 428 -17.09 4.34 -19.67
C ARG A 428 -16.88 5.86 -19.57
N ARG A 429 -17.92 6.63 -19.24
CA ARG A 429 -17.87 8.09 -19.09
C ARG A 429 -18.58 8.51 -17.80
N PHE A 430 -18.26 9.68 -17.28
CA PHE A 430 -18.86 10.27 -16.08
C PHE A 430 -18.61 9.39 -14.85
N LEU A 431 -17.35 9.26 -14.49
CA LEU A 431 -16.90 8.38 -13.42
C LEU A 431 -16.10 9.16 -12.39
N PHE A 432 -16.21 8.74 -11.15
CA PHE A 432 -15.27 9.08 -10.10
C PHE A 432 -14.23 7.98 -10.03
N VAL A 433 -12.96 8.36 -10.19
CA VAL A 433 -11.81 7.45 -10.12
C VAL A 433 -11.12 7.61 -8.76
N PRO A 434 -10.61 6.53 -8.15
CA PRO A 434 -9.73 6.65 -6.99
C PRO A 434 -8.58 7.59 -7.33
N HIS A 435 -8.27 8.51 -6.42
CA HIS A 435 -7.28 9.53 -6.68
C HIS A 435 -6.57 10.00 -5.42
N ALA A 436 -5.34 10.49 -5.61
CA ALA A 436 -4.48 11.02 -4.56
C ALA A 436 -3.91 12.38 -4.98
N TRP A 437 -3.90 13.34 -4.05
CA TRP A 437 -3.33 14.67 -4.25
C TRP A 437 -2.73 15.21 -2.95
N VAL A 438 -2.26 16.46 -2.95
CA VAL A 438 -1.60 17.08 -1.79
C VAL A 438 -2.40 18.26 -1.32
N GLN A 439 -2.53 18.42 0.00
CA GLN A 439 -2.88 19.69 0.61
C GLN A 439 -1.66 20.29 1.29
N ALA A 440 -1.45 21.59 1.11
CA ALA A 440 -0.33 22.33 1.71
C ALA A 440 -0.83 23.53 2.50
N TRP A 441 -0.18 23.82 3.62
CA TRP A 441 -0.51 24.97 4.45
C TRP A 441 0.06 26.25 3.83
N THR A 442 -0.82 27.16 3.40
CA THR A 442 -0.43 28.39 2.71
C THR A 442 -0.02 29.52 3.66
N GLY A 443 -0.24 29.33 4.97
CA GLY A 443 -0.18 30.37 5.99
C GLY A 443 -1.55 30.74 6.55
N GLU A 444 -2.62 30.51 5.77
CA GLU A 444 -4.00 30.85 6.15
C GLU A 444 -4.93 29.64 6.17
N HIS A 445 -4.77 28.71 5.22
CA HIS A 445 -5.59 27.51 5.10
C HIS A 445 -4.81 26.37 4.43
N TRP A 446 -5.36 25.16 4.50
CA TRP A 446 -4.88 24.02 3.70
C TRP A 446 -5.47 24.11 2.30
N GLN A 447 -4.62 24.30 1.29
CA GLN A 447 -5.02 24.40 -0.12
C GLN A 447 -4.61 23.14 -0.88
N SER A 448 -5.45 22.65 -1.78
CA SER A 448 -5.17 21.47 -2.62
C SER A 448 -4.31 21.79 -3.84
N PHE A 449 -3.37 20.89 -4.11
CA PHE A 449 -2.47 20.88 -5.27
C PHE A 449 -2.40 19.47 -5.84
N ASP A 450 -2.51 19.37 -7.16
CA ASP A 450 -2.51 18.08 -7.85
C ASP A 450 -1.64 18.16 -9.11
N SER A 451 -0.57 17.35 -9.12
CA SER A 451 0.38 17.26 -10.22
C SER A 451 0.01 16.18 -11.25
N GLY A 452 -1.02 15.38 -11.00
CA GLY A 452 -1.49 14.29 -11.85
C GLY A 452 -2.72 14.64 -12.68
N LEU A 453 -3.67 15.39 -12.14
CA LEU A 453 -4.91 15.81 -12.84
C LEU A 453 -5.06 17.32 -13.04
N GLY A 454 -4.15 18.14 -12.49
CA GLY A 454 -4.12 19.59 -12.68
C GLY A 454 -4.85 20.38 -11.58
N GLU A 455 -5.52 21.48 -11.92
CA GLU A 455 -6.15 22.34 -10.92
C GLU A 455 -7.27 21.63 -10.14
N PHE A 456 -7.23 21.77 -8.82
CA PHE A 456 -8.30 21.30 -7.92
C PHE A 456 -9.62 21.99 -8.24
N ASN A 457 -10.73 21.25 -8.11
CA ASN A 457 -12.07 21.76 -8.38
C ASN A 457 -13.13 20.96 -7.58
N ALA A 458 -14.40 21.33 -7.71
CA ALA A 458 -15.49 20.68 -6.98
C ALA A 458 -15.74 19.21 -7.35
N GLY A 459 -15.06 18.67 -8.38
CA GLY A 459 -15.10 17.25 -8.76
C GLY A 459 -14.26 16.32 -7.89
N TYR A 460 -13.51 16.85 -6.93
CA TYR A 460 -12.70 16.07 -5.99
C TYR A 460 -13.49 15.84 -4.70
N ILE A 461 -13.49 14.61 -4.19
CA ILE A 461 -14.10 14.27 -2.90
C ILE A 461 -13.02 13.62 -2.04
N ALA A 462 -12.62 14.30 -0.96
CA ALA A 462 -11.67 13.77 0.01
C ALA A 462 -12.36 12.72 0.89
N LEU A 463 -11.74 11.54 1.02
CA LEU A 463 -12.23 10.45 1.87
C LEU A 463 -11.31 10.16 3.06
N GLY A 464 -10.06 10.63 2.99
CA GLY A 464 -9.16 10.63 4.13
C GLY A 464 -7.89 11.43 3.91
N LEU A 465 -7.27 11.84 5.02
CA LEU A 465 -6.00 12.54 5.08
C LEU A 465 -4.92 11.56 5.53
N SER A 466 -3.72 11.68 4.98
CA SER A 466 -2.60 10.79 5.27
C SER A 466 -1.28 11.54 5.30
N ASP A 467 -0.34 10.97 6.05
CA ASP A 467 1.08 11.32 6.02
C ASP A 467 1.83 10.62 4.86
N GLY A 468 1.11 10.18 3.83
CA GLY A 468 1.66 9.41 2.70
C GLY A 468 1.98 7.95 3.05
N ARG A 469 1.32 7.37 4.07
CA ARG A 469 1.56 5.97 4.46
C ARG A 469 0.73 5.02 3.61
N GLN A 470 1.36 3.95 3.13
CA GLN A 470 0.67 2.92 2.36
C GLN A 470 -0.56 2.34 3.08
N GLU A 471 -0.51 2.16 4.40
CA GLU A 471 -1.63 1.61 5.18
C GLU A 471 -2.91 2.46 5.08
N ASP A 472 -2.78 3.79 5.01
CA ASP A 472 -3.94 4.68 4.89
C ASP A 472 -4.62 4.53 3.54
N VAL A 473 -3.82 4.42 2.48
CA VAL A 473 -4.28 4.25 1.10
C VAL A 473 -5.01 2.92 0.94
N LEU A 474 -4.42 1.84 1.46
CA LEU A 474 -5.03 0.52 1.42
C LEU A 474 -6.35 0.49 2.20
N ARG A 475 -6.41 1.17 3.35
CA ARG A 475 -7.64 1.28 4.15
C ARG A 475 -8.75 2.01 3.40
N ILE A 476 -8.46 3.16 2.78
CA ILE A 476 -9.47 3.93 2.05
C ILE A 476 -9.90 3.19 0.77
N ASN A 477 -8.94 2.64 0.01
CA ASN A 477 -9.24 1.85 -1.20
C ASN A 477 -10.10 0.62 -0.87
N ALA A 478 -9.94 -0.01 0.30
CA ALA A 478 -10.79 -1.13 0.68
C ALA A 478 -12.28 -0.76 0.78
N GLU A 479 -12.62 0.52 0.98
CA GLU A 479 -13.99 0.98 1.19
C GLU A 479 -14.66 1.56 -0.08
N LEU A 480 -13.89 1.95 -1.11
CA LEU A 480 -14.42 2.65 -2.28
C LEU A 480 -15.53 1.91 -3.02
N HIS A 481 -15.44 0.58 -3.11
CA HIS A 481 -16.46 -0.25 -3.77
C HIS A 481 -17.81 -0.29 -3.03
N LYS A 482 -17.85 0.12 -1.76
CA LYS A 482 -19.06 0.18 -0.94
C LYS A 482 -19.73 1.55 -0.98
N ILE A 483 -19.11 2.54 -1.64
CA ILE A 483 -19.62 3.91 -1.76
C ILE A 483 -20.45 4.06 -3.04
N SER A 484 -21.65 4.59 -2.89
CA SER A 484 -22.48 5.08 -3.99
C SER A 484 -22.60 6.60 -3.92
N ILE A 485 -22.54 7.28 -5.08
CA ILE A 485 -22.85 8.71 -5.20
C ILE A 485 -24.26 8.83 -5.77
N ASP A 486 -25.22 9.14 -4.91
CA ASP A 486 -26.64 9.20 -5.26
C ASP A 486 -27.01 10.50 -5.99
N SER A 487 -26.31 11.60 -5.66
CA SER A 487 -26.49 12.89 -6.30
C SER A 487 -25.25 13.79 -6.16
N ALA A 488 -25.17 14.85 -6.96
CA ALA A 488 -24.06 15.81 -7.11
C ALA A 488 -24.56 17.22 -7.53
N VAL A 489 -25.33 17.91 -6.69
CA VAL A 489 -26.09 19.11 -7.07
C VAL A 489 -25.22 20.36 -7.06
N GLN A 490 -25.16 21.10 -8.16
CA GLN A 490 -24.52 22.43 -8.18
C GLN A 490 -25.33 23.41 -7.32
N LEU A 491 -24.69 24.00 -6.31
CA LEU A 491 -25.26 25.05 -5.49
C LEU A 491 -24.92 26.40 -6.11
N LYS A 492 -25.94 27.15 -6.54
CA LYS A 492 -25.77 28.55 -6.93
C LYS A 492 -25.90 29.41 -5.68
N SER A 493 -24.94 30.30 -5.45
CA SER A 493 -25.12 31.40 -4.51
C SER A 493 -26.37 32.18 -4.95
N ARG A 494 -27.32 32.38 -4.01
CA ARG A 494 -28.39 33.36 -4.23
C ARG A 494 -27.70 34.73 -4.24
N GLN A 495 -27.69 35.39 -5.39
CA GLN A 495 -27.31 36.80 -5.51
C GLN A 495 -28.28 37.68 -4.75
#